data_AF-A0A533I702-F1
#
_entry.id   AF-A0A533I702-F1
#
_cell.length_a   1.000
_cell.length_b   1.000
_cell.length_c   1.000
_cell.angle_alpha   90.00
_cell.angle_beta   90.00
_cell.angle_gamma   90.00
#
_symmetry.space_group_name_H-M   'P 1'
#
loop_
_entity.id
_entity.type
_entity.pdbx_description
1 polymer ?
#
loop_
_entity_poly.entity_id
_entity_poly.type
_entity_poly.pdbx_seq_one_letter_code
_entity_poly.pdbx_strand_id
1 'polypeptide(L)'
;MWTIALLAAGLAGDPAATPLDQFTAEVDRIVLSGRRMPPAMLLDVARLPDAGDRMMALVYLRRTGLLTGPAVALDGTVFQVPQTSDRASSGLAVPVDED
;
A
#
# COMPACT_ATOMS: atom_id res chain seq x y z
N MET A 1 32.26 -14.58 -29.10
CA MET A 1 32.01 -13.30 -28.41
C MET A 1 30.60 -12.85 -28.75
N TRP A 2 29.59 -13.27 -27.98
CA TRP A 2 28.19 -12.92 -28.25
C TRP A 2 27.56 -12.30 -26.99
N THR A 3 27.38 -10.98 -27.09
CA THR A 3 26.19 -10.21 -26.71
C THR A 3 25.56 -10.50 -25.34
N ILE A 4 25.99 -9.71 -24.36
CA ILE A 4 25.25 -9.42 -23.12
C ILE A 4 23.99 -8.64 -23.53
N ALA A 5 22.90 -9.35 -23.78
CA ALA A 5 21.60 -8.77 -24.06
C ALA A 5 20.95 -8.31 -22.76
N LEU A 6 21.08 -7.01 -22.51
CA LEU A 6 20.05 -6.13 -21.95
C LEU A 6 19.24 -6.66 -20.74
N LEU A 7 19.80 -6.46 -19.56
CA LEU A 7 19.11 -6.51 -18.26
C LEU A 7 18.20 -5.27 -18.04
N ALA A 8 17.41 -4.90 -19.05
CA ALA A 8 16.57 -3.68 -19.04
C ALA A 8 15.05 -3.97 -19.07
N ALA A 9 14.64 -5.24 -18.96
CA ALA A 9 13.23 -5.65 -18.99
C ALA A 9 12.53 -5.62 -17.62
N GLY A 10 13.18 -5.09 -16.57
CA GLY A 10 12.63 -5.08 -15.20
C GLY A 10 11.92 -3.78 -14.77
N LEU A 11 11.75 -2.80 -15.68
CA LEU A 11 11.19 -1.48 -15.34
C LEU A 11 9.83 -1.17 -15.95
N ALA A 12 9.39 -1.91 -16.97
CA ALA A 12 8.03 -1.82 -17.46
C ALA A 12 7.17 -2.70 -16.56
N GLY A 13 6.62 -2.12 -15.49
CA GLY A 13 5.60 -2.78 -14.70
C GLY A 13 4.53 -3.34 -15.65
N ASP A 14 4.22 -4.62 -15.49
CA ASP A 14 3.18 -5.27 -16.27
C ASP A 14 1.88 -4.47 -16.07
N PRO A 15 1.25 -3.93 -17.13
CA PRO A 15 0.01 -3.18 -16.97
C PRO A 15 -1.14 -4.05 -16.43
N ALA A 16 -0.98 -5.37 -16.39
CA ALA A 16 -1.90 -6.31 -15.76
C ALA A 16 -1.51 -6.70 -14.33
N ALA A 17 -0.36 -6.25 -13.80
CA ALA A 17 0.05 -6.58 -12.43
C ALA A 17 -0.88 -5.95 -11.41
N THR A 18 -1.35 -6.76 -10.46
CA THR A 18 -2.17 -6.26 -9.36
C THR A 18 -1.37 -5.29 -8.48
N PRO A 19 -2.04 -4.39 -7.74
CA PRO A 19 -1.36 -3.49 -6.80
C PRO A 19 -0.48 -4.24 -5.80
N LEU A 20 -0.89 -5.45 -5.40
CA LEU A 20 -0.12 -6.32 -4.52
C LEU A 20 1.15 -6.86 -5.19
N ASP A 21 1.07 -7.28 -6.46
CA ASP A 21 2.23 -7.78 -7.21
C ASP A 21 3.29 -6.70 -7.43
N GLN A 22 2.85 -5.46 -7.66
CA GLN A 22 3.75 -4.32 -7.77
C GLN A 22 4.44 -4.02 -6.43
N PHE A 23 3.68 -4.15 -5.33
CA PHE A 23 4.23 -3.98 -3.99
C PHE A 23 5.27 -5.06 -3.65
N THR A 24 4.95 -6.33 -3.90
CA THR A 24 5.88 -7.44 -3.63
C THR A 24 7.14 -7.34 -4.48
N ALA A 25 7.03 -6.93 -5.75
CA ALA A 25 8.19 -6.71 -6.61
C ALA A 25 9.13 -5.61 -6.09
N GLU A 26 8.58 -4.52 -5.52
CA GLU A 26 9.42 -3.48 -4.92
C GLU A 26 10.06 -3.96 -3.62
N VAL A 27 9.33 -4.72 -2.79
CA VAL A 27 9.90 -5.37 -1.60
C VAL A 27 11.05 -6.29 -1.99
N ASP A 28 10.88 -7.13 -3.00
CA ASP A 28 11.94 -8.01 -3.53
C ASP A 28 13.16 -7.21 -3.97
N ARG A 29 12.95 -6.10 -4.69
CA ARG A 29 14.05 -5.24 -5.12
C ARG A 29 14.82 -4.67 -3.92
N ILE A 30 14.13 -4.30 -2.84
CA ILE A 30 14.77 -3.82 -1.61
C ILE A 30 15.56 -4.92 -0.93
N VAL A 31 14.97 -6.11 -0.76
CA VAL A 31 15.63 -7.29 -0.18
C VAL A 31 16.89 -7.65 -0.97
N LEU A 32 16.77 -7.77 -2.30
CA LEU A 32 17.89 -8.13 -3.18
C LEU A 32 18.97 -7.05 -3.22
N SER A 33 18.60 -5.77 -3.08
CA SER A 33 19.56 -4.67 -2.98
C SER A 33 20.28 -4.58 -1.63
N GLY A 34 19.84 -5.36 -0.62
CA GLY A 34 20.36 -5.27 0.75
C GLY A 34 20.08 -3.94 1.44
N ARG A 35 19.17 -3.12 0.89
CA ARG A 35 18.78 -1.84 1.48
C ARG A 35 17.85 -2.06 2.66
N ARG A 36 17.88 -1.12 3.62
CA ARG A 36 16.94 -1.12 4.74
C ARG A 36 15.53 -0.74 4.26
N MET A 37 14.53 -1.21 5.00
CA MET A 37 13.12 -0.88 4.76
C MET A 37 12.90 0.64 4.84
N PRO A 38 12.27 1.26 3.82
CA PRO A 38 11.86 2.65 3.87
C PRO A 38 10.77 2.87 4.93
N PRO A 39 10.81 3.99 5.70
CA PRO A 39 9.81 4.26 6.73
C PRO A 39 8.40 4.48 6.15
N ALA A 40 8.31 4.93 4.89
CA ALA A 40 7.04 5.15 4.20
C ALA A 40 6.37 3.85 3.71
N MET A 41 7.08 2.71 3.72
CA MET A 41 6.57 1.47 3.13
C MET A 41 5.32 0.94 3.84
N LEU A 42 5.14 1.25 5.14
CA LEU A 42 3.90 0.93 5.86
C LEU A 42 2.70 1.79 5.41
N LEU A 43 2.95 3.02 4.95
CA LEU A 43 1.90 3.84 4.34
C LEU A 43 1.49 3.27 2.98
N ASP A 44 2.44 2.72 2.23
CA ASP A 44 2.15 2.08 0.95
C ASP A 44 1.30 0.82 1.12
N VAL A 45 1.53 0.05 2.19
CA VAL A 45 0.61 -1.03 2.58
C VAL A 45 -0.79 -0.49 2.87
N ALA A 46 -0.92 0.57 3.68
CA ALA A 46 -2.22 1.15 4.02
C ALA A 46 -2.99 1.68 2.80
N ARG A 47 -2.30 2.03 1.70
CA ARG A 47 -2.90 2.51 0.45
C ARG A 47 -3.44 1.39 -0.45
N LEU A 48 -3.13 0.11 -0.16
CA LEU A 48 -3.70 -1.00 -0.91
C LEU A 48 -5.23 -1.02 -0.73
N PRO A 49 -6.01 -1.23 -1.81
CA PRO A 49 -7.45 -1.06 -1.78
C PRO A 49 -8.16 -2.13 -0.94
N ASP A 50 -7.72 -3.39 -1.04
CA ASP A 50 -8.34 -4.52 -0.37
C ASP A 50 -7.69 -4.83 1.00
N ALA A 51 -8.51 -5.22 1.97
CA ALA A 51 -8.04 -5.65 3.28
C ALA A 51 -7.20 -6.94 3.20
N GLY A 52 -7.57 -7.86 2.30
CA GLY A 52 -6.80 -9.08 2.02
C GLY A 52 -5.40 -8.76 1.50
N ASP A 53 -5.30 -7.86 0.53
CA ASP A 53 -4.01 -7.39 -0.01
C ASP A 53 -3.13 -6.72 1.07
N ARG A 54 -3.75 -5.90 1.93
CA ARG A 54 -3.06 -5.29 3.08
C ARG A 54 -2.49 -6.33 4.03
N MET A 55 -3.28 -7.37 4.35
CA MET A 55 -2.84 -8.47 5.20
C MET A 55 -1.68 -9.24 4.54
N MET A 56 -1.80 -9.57 3.26
CA MET A 56 -0.78 -10.30 2.51
C MET A 56 0.54 -9.53 2.44
N ALA A 57 0.48 -8.22 2.20
CA ALA A 57 1.65 -7.35 2.19
C ALA A 57 2.37 -7.32 3.56
N LEU A 58 1.63 -7.25 4.67
CA LEU A 58 2.22 -7.30 6.03
C LEU A 58 2.89 -8.64 6.33
N VAL A 59 2.23 -9.75 5.99
CA VAL A 59 2.79 -11.11 6.15
C VAL A 59 4.07 -11.24 5.33
N TYR A 60 4.04 -10.76 4.09
CA TYR A 60 5.18 -10.81 3.19
C TYR A 60 6.38 -10.03 3.72
N LEU A 61 6.18 -8.78 4.17
CA LEU A 61 7.23 -7.97 4.80
C LEU A 61 7.86 -8.61 6.04
N ARG A 62 7.07 -9.34 6.83
CA ARG A 62 7.57 -10.06 8.01
C ARG A 62 8.39 -11.28 7.63
N ARG A 63 7.96 -12.00 6.58
CA ARG A 63 8.70 -13.17 6.06
C ARG A 63 10.03 -12.78 5.43
N THR A 64 10.09 -11.64 4.74
CA THR A 64 11.33 -11.12 4.16
C THR A 64 12.28 -10.51 5.18
N GLY A 65 11.86 -10.40 6.44
CA GLY A 65 12.67 -9.83 7.51
C GLY A 65 12.86 -8.32 7.39
N LEU A 66 12.06 -7.64 6.55
CA LEU A 66 12.05 -6.17 6.48
C LEU A 66 11.22 -5.57 7.60
N LEU A 67 10.17 -6.27 8.03
CA LEU A 67 9.38 -5.90 9.20
C LEU A 67 9.91 -6.59 10.46
N THR A 68 10.96 -6.03 11.05
CA THR A 68 11.51 -6.48 12.33
C THR A 68 11.05 -5.53 13.44
N GLY A 69 10.24 -6.00 14.39
CA GLY A 69 9.73 -5.15 15.46
C GLY A 69 8.55 -5.71 16.23
N PRO A 70 7.92 -4.87 17.08
CA PRO A 70 6.74 -5.24 17.85
C PRO A 70 5.55 -5.57 16.93
N ALA A 71 4.54 -6.25 17.48
CA ALA A 71 3.34 -6.60 16.74
C ALA A 71 2.66 -5.36 16.15
N VAL A 72 2.29 -5.44 14.87
CA VAL A 72 1.52 -4.39 14.17
C VAL A 72 0.04 -4.60 14.47
N ALA A 73 -0.65 -3.56 14.92
CA ALA A 73 -2.09 -3.60 15.15
C ALA A 73 -2.83 -3.68 13.80
N LEU A 74 -3.60 -4.75 13.62
CA LEU A 74 -4.33 -5.01 12.38
C LEU A 74 -5.53 -4.07 12.21
N ASP A 75 -6.15 -3.64 13.31
CA ASP A 75 -7.34 -2.80 13.30
C ASP A 75 -7.12 -1.45 12.60
N GLY A 76 -5.94 -0.84 12.76
CA GLY A 76 -5.61 0.45 12.12
C GLY A 76 -5.06 0.35 10.70
N THR A 77 -4.70 -0.86 10.26
CA THR A 77 -3.91 -1.05 9.02
C THR A 77 -4.68 -1.89 8.00
N VAL A 78 -5.26 -3.00 8.42
CA VAL A 78 -6.02 -3.92 7.57
C VAL A 78 -7.50 -3.52 7.52
N PHE A 79 -8.07 -3.13 8.67
CA PHE A 79 -9.48 -2.76 8.80
C PHE A 79 -9.67 -1.25 8.85
N GLN A 80 -9.01 -0.51 7.95
CA GLN A 80 -9.33 0.90 7.79
C GLN A 80 -10.81 1.03 7.42
N VAL A 81 -11.61 1.40 8.42
CA VAL A 81 -12.99 1.83 8.21
C VAL A 81 -12.88 3.04 7.29
N PRO A 82 -13.45 3.02 6.07
CA PRO A 82 -13.48 4.21 5.25
C PRO A 82 -14.13 5.29 6.10
N GLN A 83 -13.37 6.31 6.46
CA GLN A 83 -13.97 7.51 7.02
C GLN A 83 -14.78 8.08 5.87
N THR A 84 -16.07 7.74 5.82
CA THR A 84 -17.07 8.46 5.06
C THR A 84 -16.85 9.90 5.44
N SER A 85 -16.15 10.61 4.55
CA SER A 85 -15.98 12.04 4.65
C SER A 85 -17.37 12.59 4.44
N ASP A 86 -18.10 12.75 5.53
CA ASP A 86 -19.37 13.44 5.57
C ASP A 86 -19.11 14.92 5.30
N ARG A 87 -18.83 15.21 4.03
CA ARG A 87 -18.81 16.56 3.46
C ARG A 87 -20.24 17.07 3.23
N ALA A 88 -21.27 16.46 3.83
CA ALA A 88 -22.62 17.03 3.87
C ALA A 88 -22.81 17.99 5.05
N SER A 89 -21.77 18.76 5.42
CA SER A 89 -21.95 20.02 6.15
C SER A 89 -21.94 21.19 5.17
N SER A 90 -22.74 21.10 4.10
CA SER A 90 -23.18 22.29 3.37
C SER A 90 -24.52 22.69 3.99
N GLY A 91 -24.48 23.76 4.78
CA GLY A 91 -25.62 24.29 5.51
C GLY A 91 -26.83 24.48 4.61
N LEU A 92 -27.86 23.68 4.84
CA LEU A 92 -29.20 23.96 4.35
C LEU A 92 -29.77 25.03 5.29
N ALA A 93 -29.64 26.29 4.90
CA ALA A 93 -30.34 27.38 5.56
C ALA A 93 -31.85 27.12 5.42
N VAL A 94 -32.51 26.83 6.53
CA VAL A 94 -33.97 26.74 6.62
C VAL A 94 -34.49 28.18 6.74
N PRO A 95 -35.23 28.73 5.77
CA PRO A 95 -35.96 29.96 5.99
C PRO A 95 -37.10 29.68 6.96
N VAL A 96 -37.07 30.33 8.12
CA VAL A 96 -38.21 30.42 9.04
C VAL A 96 -39.09 31.54 8.49
N ASP A 97 -40.18 31.19 7.83
CA ASP A 97 -41.30 32.11 7.61
C ASP A 97 -41.98 32.32 8.97
N GLU A 98 -42.01 33.56 9.43
CA GLU A 98 -42.66 34.01 10.66
C GLU A 98 -44.03 34.60 10.26
N ASP A 99 -45.12 33.93 10.65
CA ASP A 99 -46.52 34.42 10.60
C ASP A 99 -46.92 35.01 11.96
#